data_AF-A0A8T7APU0-F1
#
_entry.id   AF-A0A8T7APU0-F1
#
_cell.length_a   1.000
_cell.length_b   1.000
_cell.length_c   1.000
_cell.angle_alpha   90.00
_cell.angle_beta   90.00
_cell.angle_gamma   90.00
#
_symmetry.space_group_name_H-M   'P 1'
#
loop_
_entity.id
_entity.type
_entity.pdbx_description
1 polymer ?
#
loop_
_entity_poly.entity_id
_entity_poly.type
_entity_poly.pdbx_seq_one_letter_code
_entity_poly.pdbx_strand_id
1 'polypeptide(L)'
;MPALTRPTGLSGPHVSDEQWMIAAGIAEVRARAFARSTGFDWRDLVGGALAVVPAAAATWDPARSTWEKWVGVRLWGAVRHEARKLTEMRRRNGRQILSLNSLADDDTEWIDKLADPGPDLDAGADRQRSDLVWWLLQQMGSTPWAHVGRVLVSRGVSQVSIAAELGVHQTRVTQLRQRCVRVLRVVVAAIGGAGMVWAPTESKRRQRCDWCGVTDHAMWHSEAGGDSVEVCARCCDRIDAIAETSTSLTGPRPSRRPGPTDTAQVARHVRVAP
;
A
#
# COMPACT_ATOMS: atom_id res chain seq x y z
N MET A 1 0.51 14.63 -31.87
CA MET A 1 0.44 13.43 -31.01
C MET A 1 0.04 12.27 -31.90
N PRO A 2 0.77 11.14 -31.93
CA PRO A 2 0.28 9.96 -32.65
C PRO A 2 -1.03 9.50 -32.01
N ALA A 3 -2.07 9.28 -32.82
CA ALA A 3 -3.35 8.80 -32.34
C ALA A 3 -3.17 7.39 -31.74
N LEU A 4 -3.66 7.16 -30.52
CA LEU A 4 -3.71 5.84 -29.91
C LEU A 4 -4.77 5.03 -30.65
N THR A 5 -4.35 4.32 -31.69
CA THR A 5 -5.25 3.51 -32.51
C THR A 5 -5.71 2.27 -31.74
N ARG A 6 -6.99 1.93 -31.88
CA ARG A 6 -7.59 0.72 -31.30
C ARG A 6 -6.90 -0.52 -31.88
N PRO A 7 -6.53 -1.53 -31.07
CA PRO A 7 -6.06 -2.81 -31.58
C PRO A 7 -7.16 -3.48 -32.40
N THR A 8 -6.88 -3.80 -33.66
CA THR A 8 -7.78 -4.58 -34.52
C THR A 8 -7.63 -6.07 -34.18
N GLY A 9 -8.73 -6.77 -33.88
CA GLY A 9 -8.74 -8.23 -33.70
C GLY A 9 -9.12 -8.78 -32.32
N LEU A 10 -9.54 -7.95 -31.36
CA LEU A 10 -10.03 -8.45 -30.06
C LEU A 10 -11.53 -8.79 -30.13
N SER A 11 -11.84 -10.09 -30.12
CA SER A 11 -13.20 -10.62 -29.98
C SER A 11 -13.68 -10.43 -28.54
N GLY A 12 -14.43 -9.35 -28.28
CA GLY A 12 -14.96 -9.02 -26.96
C GLY A 12 -16.13 -8.05 -27.06
N PRO A 13 -16.77 -7.71 -25.92
CA PRO A 13 -17.87 -6.74 -25.89
C PRO A 13 -17.43 -5.44 -26.55
N HIS A 14 -18.31 -4.91 -27.39
CA HIS A 14 -17.99 -3.78 -28.24
C HIS A 14 -17.81 -2.51 -27.39
N VAL A 15 -16.55 -2.15 -27.12
CA VAL A 15 -16.21 -0.82 -26.57
C VAL A 15 -16.49 0.23 -27.66
N SER A 16 -17.31 1.23 -27.36
CA SER A 16 -17.53 2.34 -28.30
C SER A 16 -16.25 3.17 -28.47
N ASP A 17 -16.11 3.88 -29.59
CA ASP A 17 -14.93 4.71 -29.82
C ASP A 17 -14.81 5.82 -28.77
N GLU A 18 -15.95 6.38 -28.32
CA GLU A 18 -16.00 7.34 -27.22
C GLU A 18 -15.48 6.72 -25.90
N GLN A 19 -15.96 5.53 -25.53
CA GLN A 19 -15.51 4.82 -24.34
C GLN A 19 -14.00 4.51 -24.39
N TRP A 20 -13.50 4.15 -25.57
CA TRP A 20 -12.08 3.89 -25.80
C TRP A 20 -11.24 5.15 -25.63
N MET A 21 -11.67 6.27 -26.21
CA MET A 21 -10.97 7.56 -26.08
C MET A 21 -10.94 8.06 -24.63
N ILE A 22 -12.04 7.89 -23.90
CA ILE A 22 -12.10 8.19 -22.45
C ILE A 22 -11.09 7.32 -21.69
N ALA A 23 -11.09 6.01 -21.93
CA ALA A 23 -10.18 5.09 -21.26
C ALA A 23 -8.70 5.43 -21.56
N ALA A 24 -8.38 5.74 -22.82
CA ALA A 24 -7.04 6.16 -23.23
C ALA A 24 -6.59 7.45 -22.54
N GLY A 25 -7.45 8.46 -22.48
CA GLY A 25 -7.16 9.70 -21.77
C GLY A 25 -6.90 9.48 -20.27
N ILE A 26 -7.74 8.67 -19.62
CA ILE A 26 -7.56 8.33 -18.20
C ILE A 26 -6.26 7.56 -17.97
N ALA A 27 -5.98 6.54 -18.80
CA ALA A 27 -4.76 5.74 -18.71
C ALA A 27 -3.51 6.61 -18.84
N GLU A 28 -3.48 7.51 -19.83
CA GLU A 28 -2.35 8.43 -20.05
C GLU A 28 -2.13 9.37 -18.85
N VAL A 29 -3.18 10.03 -18.35
CA VAL A 29 -3.08 10.94 -17.20
C VAL A 29 -2.52 10.21 -15.98
N ARG A 30 -3.04 9.01 -15.70
CA ARG A 30 -2.62 8.17 -14.57
C ARG A 30 -1.19 7.67 -14.72
N ALA A 31 -0.84 7.15 -15.90
CA ALA A 31 0.51 6.67 -16.21
C ALA A 31 1.54 7.79 -16.09
N ARG A 32 1.27 8.98 -16.63
CA ARG A 32 2.16 10.16 -16.48
C ARG A 32 2.33 10.57 -15.03
N ALA A 33 1.24 10.62 -14.26
CA ALA A 33 1.32 10.95 -12.84
C ALA A 33 2.16 9.93 -12.06
N PHE A 34 2.00 8.65 -12.35
CA PHE A 34 2.76 7.58 -11.73
C PHE A 34 4.24 7.60 -12.14
N ALA A 35 4.52 7.74 -13.43
CA ALA A 35 5.86 7.82 -14.02
C ALA A 35 6.71 8.94 -13.38
N ARG A 36 6.13 10.13 -13.16
CA ARG A 36 6.80 11.24 -12.46
C ARG A 36 7.34 10.87 -11.08
N SER A 37 6.69 9.91 -10.41
CA SER A 37 7.07 9.49 -9.06
C SER A 37 7.98 8.26 -9.00
N THR A 38 8.14 7.54 -10.11
CA THR A 38 8.78 6.22 -10.14
C THR A 38 9.89 6.08 -11.18
N GLY A 39 9.96 6.97 -12.18
CA GLY A 39 10.97 6.92 -13.24
C GLY A 39 10.73 5.84 -14.30
N PHE A 40 9.53 5.26 -14.39
CA PHE A 40 9.12 4.43 -15.53
C PHE A 40 8.78 5.30 -16.75
N ASP A 41 8.97 4.77 -17.96
CA ASP A 41 8.36 5.41 -19.15
C ASP A 41 6.84 5.24 -19.04
N TRP A 42 6.12 6.34 -19.14
CA TRP A 42 4.67 6.33 -19.05
C TRP A 42 4.04 5.61 -20.24
N ARG A 43 4.71 5.53 -21.40
CA ARG A 43 4.19 4.85 -22.58
C ARG A 43 4.05 3.35 -22.37
N ASP A 44 5.05 2.73 -21.73
CA ASP A 44 5.03 1.31 -21.38
C ASP A 44 3.85 1.01 -20.44
N LEU A 45 3.63 1.90 -19.46
CA LEU A 45 2.51 1.79 -18.52
C LEU A 45 1.15 1.94 -19.20
N VAL A 46 1.03 2.80 -20.21
CA VAL A 46 -0.22 2.98 -20.97
C VAL A 46 -0.55 1.74 -21.79
N GLY A 47 0.44 1.14 -22.45
CA GLY A 47 0.25 -0.07 -23.26
C GLY A 47 -0.34 -1.22 -22.43
N GLY A 48 0.27 -1.53 -21.29
CA GLY A 48 -0.24 -2.55 -20.37
C GLY A 48 -1.59 -2.19 -19.75
N ALA A 49 -1.82 -0.91 -19.44
CA ALA A 49 -3.10 -0.46 -18.89
C ALA A 49 -4.25 -0.54 -19.89
N LEU A 50 -4.02 -0.25 -21.17
CA LEU A 50 -5.07 -0.31 -22.18
C LEU A 50 -5.53 -1.74 -22.50
N ALA A 51 -4.68 -2.74 -22.24
CA ALA A 51 -5.04 -4.15 -22.41
C ALA A 51 -6.22 -4.60 -21.54
N VAL A 52 -6.51 -3.90 -20.43
CA VAL A 52 -7.64 -4.26 -19.54
C VAL A 52 -8.98 -3.66 -19.96
N VAL A 53 -9.02 -2.74 -20.92
CA VAL A 53 -10.24 -2.01 -21.30
C VAL A 53 -11.35 -2.94 -21.84
N PRO A 54 -11.07 -3.93 -22.71
CA PRO A 54 -12.11 -4.86 -23.16
C PRO A 54 -12.72 -5.68 -22.02
N ALA A 55 -11.90 -6.15 -21.07
CA ALA A 55 -12.37 -6.88 -19.90
C ALA A 55 -13.16 -5.98 -18.93
N ALA A 56 -12.74 -4.72 -18.77
CA ALA A 56 -13.48 -3.73 -18.00
C ALA A 56 -14.85 -3.42 -18.63
N ALA A 57 -14.94 -3.34 -19.97
CA ALA A 57 -16.20 -3.17 -20.68
C ALA A 57 -17.13 -4.38 -20.53
N ALA A 58 -16.57 -5.59 -20.53
CA ALA A 58 -17.34 -6.83 -20.35
C ALA A 58 -18.05 -6.93 -19.00
N THR A 59 -17.48 -6.30 -17.98
CA THR A 59 -17.93 -6.38 -16.59
C THR A 59 -18.59 -5.09 -16.10
N TRP A 60 -18.73 -4.08 -16.98
CA TRP A 60 -19.30 -2.80 -16.60
C TRP A 60 -20.84 -2.87 -16.52
N ASP A 61 -21.38 -2.42 -15.38
CA ASP A 61 -22.82 -2.26 -15.17
C ASP A 61 -23.19 -0.75 -15.12
N PRO A 62 -23.86 -0.22 -16.16
CA PRO A 62 -24.26 1.18 -16.23
C PRO A 62 -25.21 1.62 -15.11
N ALA A 63 -25.96 0.68 -14.49
CA ALA A 63 -26.88 1.00 -13.40
C ALA A 63 -26.14 1.40 -12.11
N ARG A 64 -24.86 1.01 -11.98
CA ARG A 64 -24.09 1.17 -10.73
C ARG A 64 -23.04 2.26 -10.79
N SER A 65 -22.50 2.56 -11.97
CA SER A 65 -21.47 3.61 -12.11
C SER A 65 -21.33 4.11 -13.54
N THR A 66 -20.81 5.33 -13.69
CA THR A 66 -20.42 5.85 -15.01
C THR A 66 -19.19 5.11 -15.54
N TRP A 67 -19.06 5.04 -16.87
CA TRP A 67 -17.94 4.38 -17.53
C TRP A 67 -16.59 4.94 -17.06
N GLU A 68 -16.45 6.27 -16.95
CA GLU A 68 -15.23 6.96 -16.53
C GLU A 68 -14.78 6.50 -15.14
N LYS A 69 -15.74 6.40 -14.21
CA LYS A 69 -15.45 6.00 -12.84
C LYS A 69 -15.03 4.53 -12.79
N TRP A 70 -15.78 3.66 -13.45
CA TRP A 70 -15.49 2.22 -13.52
C TRP A 70 -14.13 1.93 -14.17
N VAL A 71 -13.92 2.42 -15.38
CA VAL A 71 -12.71 2.19 -16.15
C VAL A 71 -11.50 2.84 -15.47
N GLY A 72 -11.69 3.98 -14.79
CA GLY A 72 -10.61 4.67 -14.08
C GLY A 72 -10.02 3.86 -12.92
N VAL A 73 -10.84 3.12 -12.17
CA VAL A 73 -10.36 2.22 -11.11
C VAL A 73 -9.54 1.07 -11.71
N ARG A 74 -10.06 0.43 -12.76
CA ARG A 74 -9.41 -0.70 -13.44
C ARG A 74 -8.07 -0.30 -14.07
N LEU A 75 -8.06 0.80 -14.81
CA LEU A 75 -6.84 1.36 -15.42
C LEU A 75 -5.78 1.70 -14.38
N TRP A 76 -6.16 2.22 -13.21
CA TRP A 76 -5.20 2.49 -12.14
C TRP A 76 -4.63 1.21 -11.50
N GLY A 77 -5.44 0.16 -11.38
CA GLY A 77 -4.96 -1.17 -11.03
C GLY A 77 -3.93 -1.68 -12.04
N ALA A 78 -4.26 -1.57 -13.33
CA ALA A 78 -3.42 -2.03 -14.42
C ALA A 78 -2.09 -1.27 -14.53
N VAL A 79 -2.08 0.07 -14.40
CA VAL A 79 -0.84 0.89 -14.35
C VAL A 79 0.09 0.43 -13.23
N ARG A 80 -0.46 0.17 -12.03
CA ARG A 80 0.34 -0.32 -10.89
C ARG A 80 0.83 -1.75 -11.08
N HIS A 81 0.02 -2.60 -11.73
CA HIS A 81 0.43 -3.95 -12.08
C HIS A 81 1.59 -3.94 -13.09
N GLU A 82 1.46 -3.16 -14.16
CA GLU A 82 2.51 -3.03 -15.18
C GLU A 82 3.81 -2.50 -14.59
N ALA A 83 3.74 -1.50 -13.71
CA ALA A 83 4.92 -1.01 -12.99
C ALA A 83 5.59 -2.10 -12.12
N ARG A 84 4.80 -2.97 -11.47
CA ARG A 84 5.35 -4.12 -10.72
C ARG A 84 6.01 -5.12 -11.65
N LYS A 85 5.36 -5.47 -12.78
CA LYS A 85 5.91 -6.35 -13.81
C LYS A 85 7.25 -5.82 -14.33
N LEU A 86 7.32 -4.54 -14.71
CA LEU A 86 8.56 -3.88 -15.13
C LEU A 86 9.64 -3.89 -14.04
N THR A 87 9.25 -3.71 -12.76
CA THR A 87 10.18 -3.81 -11.62
C THR A 87 10.73 -5.22 -11.48
N GLU A 88 9.88 -6.23 -11.57
CA GLU A 88 10.26 -7.64 -11.49
C GLU A 88 11.15 -8.05 -12.66
N MET A 89 10.81 -7.63 -13.88
CA MET A 89 11.65 -7.85 -15.06
C MET A 89 13.01 -7.19 -14.91
N ARG A 90 13.08 -5.93 -14.43
CA ARG A 90 14.36 -5.27 -14.11
C ARG A 90 15.17 -6.04 -13.06
N ARG A 91 14.51 -6.63 -12.06
CA ARG A 91 15.19 -7.45 -11.04
C ARG A 91 15.70 -8.79 -11.58
N ARG A 92 14.90 -9.47 -12.40
CA ARG A 92 15.28 -10.73 -13.06
C ARG A 92 16.42 -10.49 -14.05
N ASN A 93 16.24 -9.50 -14.93
CA ASN A 93 17.22 -9.13 -15.95
C ASN A 93 18.48 -8.53 -15.32
N GLY A 94 18.37 -7.78 -14.22
CA GLY A 94 19.52 -7.27 -13.46
C GLY A 94 20.35 -8.36 -12.79
N ARG A 95 19.77 -9.54 -12.50
CA ARG A 95 20.51 -10.76 -12.11
C ARG A 95 21.00 -11.56 -13.33
N GLN A 96 20.46 -11.31 -14.51
CA GLN A 96 20.73 -11.99 -15.78
C GLN A 96 21.41 -11.09 -16.82
N ILE A 97 22.14 -10.04 -16.42
CA ILE A 97 23.05 -9.34 -17.36
C ILE A 97 24.31 -10.19 -17.55
N LEU A 98 24.09 -11.41 -18.05
CA LEU A 98 24.88 -12.21 -18.96
C LEU A 98 23.87 -13.10 -19.72
N SER A 99 23.20 -12.54 -20.73
CA SER A 99 23.05 -13.14 -22.07
C SER A 99 21.81 -12.57 -22.78
N LEU A 100 22.04 -12.12 -24.01
CA LEU A 100 21.02 -11.82 -25.01
C LEU A 100 20.37 -13.14 -25.47
N ASN A 101 19.07 -13.14 -25.74
CA ASN A 101 18.24 -14.23 -26.29
C ASN A 101 17.62 -15.20 -25.25
N SER A 102 16.42 -14.89 -24.78
CA SER A 102 15.45 -15.88 -24.25
C SER A 102 14.12 -15.15 -24.07
N LEU A 103 13.28 -15.10 -25.10
CA LEU A 103 12.23 -16.08 -25.46
C LEU A 103 10.86 -15.57 -25.01
N ALA A 104 9.98 -15.47 -26.00
CA ALA A 104 8.56 -15.21 -25.88
C ALA A 104 7.88 -16.33 -25.09
N ASP A 105 6.83 -16.01 -24.34
CA ASP A 105 5.49 -16.61 -24.48
C ASP A 105 4.54 -16.21 -23.32
N ASP A 106 3.28 -15.99 -23.74
CA ASP A 106 1.99 -16.13 -23.04
C ASP A 106 1.74 -15.48 -21.67
N ASP A 107 1.17 -14.26 -21.70
CA ASP A 107 0.58 -13.56 -20.55
C ASP A 107 -0.88 -13.14 -20.84
N THR A 108 -1.76 -14.06 -21.27
CA THR A 108 -3.21 -13.77 -21.43
C THR A 108 -4.04 -14.21 -20.22
N GLU A 109 -3.49 -15.00 -19.29
CA GLU A 109 -4.22 -15.61 -18.17
C GLU A 109 -4.38 -14.69 -16.93
N TRP A 110 -3.73 -13.52 -16.90
CA TRP A 110 -3.80 -12.61 -15.75
C TRP A 110 -4.99 -11.64 -15.80
N ILE A 111 -5.56 -11.42 -16.99
CA ILE A 111 -6.73 -10.55 -17.17
C ILE A 111 -7.93 -11.11 -16.41
N ASP A 112 -8.08 -12.44 -16.36
CA ASP A 112 -9.12 -13.12 -15.58
C ASP A 112 -8.86 -13.10 -14.07
N LYS A 113 -7.62 -12.86 -13.63
CA LYS A 113 -7.23 -12.75 -12.21
C LYS A 113 -7.37 -11.34 -11.64
N LEU A 114 -7.71 -10.35 -12.47
CA LEU A 114 -8.19 -9.04 -12.01
C LEU A 114 -9.64 -9.19 -11.53
N ALA A 115 -9.79 -9.90 -10.41
CA ALA A 115 -11.04 -10.12 -9.72
C ALA A 115 -11.89 -8.84 -9.65
N ASP A 116 -13.17 -9.02 -9.91
CA ASP A 116 -14.22 -8.03 -9.90
C ASP A 116 -14.17 -7.19 -8.60
N PRO A 117 -13.89 -5.87 -8.64
CA PRO A 117 -14.26 -5.01 -7.52
C PRO A 117 -15.78 -5.03 -7.51
N GLY A 118 -16.31 -5.86 -6.62
CA GLY A 118 -17.74 -6.11 -6.53
C GLY A 118 -18.55 -4.81 -6.45
N PRO A 119 -19.84 -4.89 -6.79
CA PRO A 119 -20.57 -3.78 -7.38
C PRO A 119 -21.08 -2.68 -6.44
N ASP A 120 -20.75 -2.64 -5.15
CA ASP A 120 -21.48 -1.82 -4.18
C ASP A 120 -20.64 -0.83 -3.32
N LEU A 121 -19.34 -0.65 -3.57
CA LEU A 121 -18.50 0.16 -2.67
C LEU A 121 -17.44 0.91 -3.49
N ASP A 122 -17.40 2.25 -3.49
CA ASP A 122 -16.14 3.05 -3.69
C ASP A 122 -16.44 4.55 -3.94
N ALA A 123 -17.21 5.16 -3.05
CA ALA A 123 -17.08 6.60 -2.77
C ALA A 123 -17.29 6.82 -1.27
N GLY A 124 -18.27 6.11 -0.69
CA GLY A 124 -18.38 5.94 0.77
C GLY A 124 -17.23 5.12 1.33
N ALA A 125 -16.91 3.96 0.76
CA ALA A 125 -15.79 3.13 1.19
C ALA A 125 -14.43 3.84 1.02
N ASP A 126 -14.22 4.57 -0.07
CA ASP A 126 -13.00 5.37 -0.25
C ASP A 126 -12.91 6.53 0.73
N ARG A 127 -14.02 7.24 1.00
CA ARG A 127 -14.06 8.23 2.09
C ARG A 127 -13.77 7.59 3.44
N GLN A 128 -14.41 6.48 3.77
CA GLN A 128 -14.17 5.74 5.02
C GLN A 128 -12.71 5.28 5.15
N ARG A 129 -12.08 4.82 4.06
CA ARG A 129 -10.65 4.46 4.04
C ARG A 129 -9.77 5.70 4.26
N SER A 130 -10.05 6.80 3.56
CA SER A 130 -9.33 8.07 3.75
C SER A 130 -9.49 8.63 5.16
N ASP A 131 -10.70 8.56 5.72
CA ASP A 131 -11.04 9.00 7.08
C ASP A 131 -10.36 8.12 8.12
N LEU A 132 -10.33 6.80 7.91
CA LEU A 132 -9.58 5.87 8.77
C LEU A 132 -8.09 6.17 8.74
N VAL A 133 -7.48 6.34 7.56
CA VAL A 133 -6.06 6.69 7.43
C VAL A 133 -5.78 8.03 8.10
N TRP A 134 -6.65 9.02 7.92
CA TRP A 134 -6.52 10.33 8.54
C TRP A 134 -6.60 10.26 10.06
N TRP A 135 -7.61 9.54 10.59
CA TRP A 135 -7.77 9.32 12.03
C TRP A 135 -6.56 8.59 12.62
N LEU A 136 -6.05 7.55 11.97
CA LEU A 136 -4.83 6.85 12.38
C LEU A 136 -3.62 7.80 12.41
N LEU A 137 -3.48 8.65 11.39
CA LEU A 137 -2.44 9.68 11.36
C LEU A 137 -2.57 10.69 12.50
N GLN A 138 -3.77 10.98 13.00
CA GLN A 138 -3.95 11.82 14.20
C GLN A 138 -3.53 11.07 15.48
N GLN A 139 -3.85 9.78 15.58
CA GLN A 139 -3.46 8.96 16.75
C GLN A 139 -1.93 8.80 16.88
N MET A 140 -1.20 8.90 15.77
CA MET A 140 0.27 8.81 15.73
C MET A 140 0.99 10.09 16.21
N GLY A 141 0.24 11.14 16.58
CA GLY A 141 0.77 12.33 17.26
C GLY A 141 1.62 13.25 16.38
N SER A 142 2.57 13.95 17.01
CA SER A 142 3.45 14.96 16.38
C SER A 142 4.72 14.38 15.73
N THR A 143 4.78 13.07 15.52
CA THR A 143 5.97 12.45 14.93
C THR A 143 6.21 12.97 13.50
N PRO A 144 7.48 13.19 13.09
CA PRO A 144 7.78 13.78 11.78
C PRO A 144 7.21 12.98 10.60
N TRP A 145 7.17 11.65 10.71
CA TRP A 145 6.63 10.78 9.66
C TRP A 145 5.09 10.79 9.62
N ALA A 146 4.40 10.95 10.76
CA ALA A 146 2.95 11.11 10.78
C ALA A 146 2.55 12.48 10.20
N HIS A 147 3.33 13.54 10.48
CA HIS A 147 3.14 14.84 9.83
C HIS A 147 3.28 14.73 8.30
N VAL A 148 4.33 14.09 7.78
CA VAL A 148 4.49 13.85 6.33
C VAL A 148 3.29 13.09 5.76
N GLY A 149 2.80 12.06 6.46
CA GLY A 149 1.59 11.33 6.05
C GLY A 149 0.35 12.22 5.98
N ARG A 150 0.12 13.07 6.99
CA ARG A 150 -0.99 14.04 7.01
C ARG A 150 -0.91 15.03 5.85
N VAL A 151 0.25 15.61 5.59
CA VAL A 151 0.41 16.58 4.50
C VAL A 151 0.16 15.91 3.13
N LEU A 152 0.65 14.68 2.94
CA LEU A 152 0.40 13.92 1.71
C LEU A 152 -1.08 13.60 1.50
N VAL A 153 -1.78 13.16 2.55
CA VAL A 153 -3.20 12.78 2.46
C VAL A 153 -4.10 14.00 2.30
N SER A 154 -3.86 15.07 3.06
CA SER A 154 -4.77 16.24 3.09
C SER A 154 -4.55 17.23 1.96
N ARG A 155 -3.30 17.44 1.51
CA ARG A 155 -2.98 18.51 0.57
C ARG A 155 -2.48 18.03 -0.79
N GLY A 156 -2.15 16.74 -0.93
CA GLY A 156 -1.60 16.21 -2.20
C GLY A 156 -0.29 16.89 -2.64
N VAL A 157 0.45 17.46 -1.69
CA VAL A 157 1.61 18.33 -1.95
C VAL A 157 2.83 17.52 -2.37
N SER A 158 3.65 18.10 -3.25
CA SER A 158 4.89 17.48 -3.73
C SER A 158 5.90 17.23 -2.60
N GLN A 159 6.75 16.20 -2.74
CA GLN A 159 7.81 15.93 -1.76
C GLN A 159 8.80 17.10 -1.62
N VAL A 160 8.97 17.90 -2.68
CA VAL A 160 9.85 19.09 -2.67
C VAL A 160 9.34 20.14 -1.71
N SER A 161 8.03 20.43 -1.76
CA SER A 161 7.41 21.42 -0.89
C SER A 161 7.40 20.96 0.56
N ILE A 162 7.17 19.65 0.81
CA ILE A 162 7.27 19.07 2.15
C ILE A 162 8.70 19.16 2.69
N ALA A 163 9.70 18.93 1.83
CA ALA A 163 11.10 19.03 2.19
C ALA A 163 11.47 20.47 2.61
N ALA A 164 10.98 21.46 1.86
CA ALA A 164 11.14 22.88 2.19
C ALA A 164 10.44 23.25 3.51
N GLU A 165 9.19 22.81 3.72
CA GLU A 165 8.42 23.08 4.94
C GLU A 165 9.11 22.50 6.20
N LEU A 166 9.70 21.31 6.08
CA LEU A 166 10.36 20.63 7.19
C LEU A 166 11.84 21.03 7.37
N GLY A 167 12.41 21.81 6.45
CA GLY A 167 13.84 22.14 6.46
C GLY A 167 14.74 20.90 6.32
N VAL A 168 14.34 19.90 5.55
CA VAL A 168 15.09 18.65 5.35
C VAL A 168 15.29 18.34 3.86
N HIS A 169 16.25 17.47 3.54
CA HIS A 169 16.45 17.01 2.17
C HIS A 169 15.28 16.13 1.66
N GLN A 170 15.01 16.12 0.35
CA GLN A 170 13.93 15.30 -0.25
C GLN A 170 14.08 13.81 0.07
N THR A 171 15.30 13.29 0.08
CA THR A 171 15.61 11.91 0.48
C THR A 171 15.08 11.61 1.89
N ARG A 172 15.17 12.58 2.81
CA ARG A 172 14.65 12.44 4.17
C ARG A 172 13.13 12.36 4.19
N VAL A 173 12.44 13.17 3.38
CA VAL A 173 10.97 13.08 3.21
C VAL A 173 10.56 11.71 2.69
N THR A 174 11.31 11.15 1.74
CA THR A 174 11.06 9.79 1.23
C THR A 174 11.21 8.72 2.32
N GLN A 175 12.25 8.79 3.15
CA GLN A 175 12.42 7.90 4.30
C GLN A 175 11.26 8.02 5.30
N LEU A 176 10.86 9.25 5.63
CA LEU A 176 9.73 9.51 6.54
C LEU A 176 8.41 8.97 5.98
N ARG A 177 8.18 9.14 4.67
CA ARG A 177 7.02 8.57 3.97
C ARG A 177 7.02 7.04 4.04
N GLN A 178 8.15 6.39 3.75
CA GLN A 178 8.27 4.93 3.81
C GLN A 178 8.00 4.41 5.22
N ARG A 179 8.55 5.07 6.25
CA ARG A 179 8.28 4.73 7.65
C ARG A 179 6.80 4.90 8.01
N CYS A 180 6.17 5.98 7.56
CA CYS A 180 4.74 6.22 7.76
C CYS A 180 3.87 5.12 7.15
N VAL A 181 4.14 4.74 5.90
CA VAL A 181 3.42 3.65 5.22
C VAL A 181 3.61 2.32 5.93
N ARG A 182 4.84 2.01 6.36
CA ARG A 182 5.13 0.76 7.09
C ARG A 182 4.35 0.68 8.40
N VAL A 183 4.34 1.76 9.18
CA VAL A 183 3.60 1.83 10.44
C VAL A 183 2.09 1.71 10.19
N LEU A 184 1.55 2.42 9.20
CA LEU A 184 0.12 2.33 8.84
C LEU A 184 -0.29 0.91 8.43
N ARG A 185 0.54 0.20 7.65
CA ARG A 185 0.26 -1.19 7.27
C ARG A 185 0.12 -2.10 8.47
N VAL A 186 1.01 -1.96 9.45
CA VAL A 186 0.91 -2.71 10.70
C VAL A 186 -0.41 -2.37 11.38
N VAL A 187 -0.72 -1.10 11.68
CA VAL A 187 -1.97 -0.77 12.39
C VAL A 187 -3.22 -1.27 11.66
N VAL A 188 -3.27 -1.11 10.34
CA VAL A 188 -4.39 -1.58 9.54
C VAL A 188 -4.50 -3.11 9.60
N ALA A 189 -3.39 -3.84 9.58
CA ALA A 189 -3.40 -5.29 9.79
C ALA A 189 -3.89 -5.68 11.20
N ALA A 190 -3.54 -4.90 12.23
CA ALA A 190 -4.01 -5.12 13.62
C ALA A 190 -5.51 -4.92 13.73
N ILE A 191 -6.03 -3.83 13.13
CA ILE A 191 -7.47 -3.53 13.05
C ILE A 191 -8.20 -4.62 12.28
N GLY A 192 -7.66 -5.02 11.13
CA GLY A 192 -8.26 -6.02 10.24
C GLY A 192 -8.25 -7.46 10.77
N GLY A 193 -7.80 -7.69 12.00
CA GLY A 193 -7.83 -9.03 12.59
C GLY A 193 -6.77 -9.98 12.06
N ALA A 194 -5.78 -9.50 11.28
CA ALA A 194 -4.74 -10.33 10.69
C ALA A 194 -3.71 -10.73 11.77
N GLY A 195 -4.12 -11.63 12.67
CA GLY A 195 -3.27 -12.46 13.54
C GLY A 195 -1.96 -11.84 14.01
N MET A 196 -2.00 -10.61 14.50
CA MET A 196 -0.77 -9.88 14.79
C MET A 196 -0.19 -10.38 16.11
N VAL A 197 0.95 -11.06 16.02
CA VAL A 197 1.69 -11.58 17.18
C VAL A 197 2.84 -10.63 17.45
N TRP A 198 2.75 -9.90 18.55
CA TRP A 198 3.89 -9.16 19.07
C TRP A 198 4.80 -10.12 19.84
N ALA A 199 6.07 -10.16 19.46
CA ALA A 199 7.10 -10.89 20.19
C ALA A 199 8.15 -9.90 20.73
N PRO A 200 8.67 -10.09 21.95
CA PRO A 200 9.77 -9.27 22.43
C PRO A 200 11.02 -9.47 21.55
N THR A 201 11.74 -8.40 21.23
CA THR A 201 13.01 -8.50 20.49
C THR A 201 14.14 -8.90 21.44
N GLU A 202 14.90 -9.96 21.11
CA GLU A 202 16.11 -10.37 21.86
C GLU A 202 17.32 -9.44 21.67
N SER A 203 17.19 -8.47 20.76
CA SER A 203 18.22 -7.49 20.41
C SER A 203 18.61 -6.62 21.62
N LYS A 204 19.87 -6.72 22.06
CA LYS A 204 20.49 -5.82 23.06
C LYS A 204 20.87 -4.43 22.52
N ARG A 205 20.61 -4.14 21.24
CA ARG A 205 20.94 -2.83 20.65
C ARG A 205 19.85 -1.83 21.06
N ARG A 206 20.25 -0.59 21.39
CA ARG A 206 19.32 0.54 21.59
C ARG A 206 18.60 0.83 20.27
N GLN A 207 17.49 0.16 20.05
CA GLN A 207 16.65 0.34 18.88
C GLN A 207 15.64 1.45 19.14
N ARG A 208 15.40 2.25 18.10
CA ARG A 208 14.47 3.38 18.15
C ARG A 208 13.09 2.88 17.77
N CYS A 209 12.11 3.03 18.67
CA CYS A 209 10.72 2.65 18.40
C CYS A 209 10.21 3.28 17.09
N ASP A 210 9.67 2.45 16.19
CA ASP A 210 9.18 2.90 14.88
C ASP A 210 8.00 3.86 15.01
N TRP A 211 7.15 3.64 16.02
CA TRP A 211 6.02 4.50 16.38
C TRP A 211 6.49 5.81 17.04
N CYS A 212 6.84 5.79 18.32
CA CYS A 212 7.09 7.04 19.06
C CYS A 212 8.49 7.64 18.81
N GLY A 213 9.43 6.88 18.25
CA GLY A 213 10.79 7.36 18.01
C GLY A 213 11.68 7.45 19.27
N VAL A 214 11.29 6.84 20.39
CA VAL A 214 12.08 6.81 21.64
C VAL A 214 13.07 5.63 21.63
N THR A 215 14.25 5.79 22.22
CA THR A 215 15.41 4.86 22.09
C THR A 215 15.73 3.98 23.30
N ASP A 216 14.95 4.00 24.38
CA ASP A 216 15.30 3.30 25.63
C ASP A 216 14.16 2.44 26.18
N HIS A 217 13.30 1.92 25.31
CA HIS A 217 12.18 1.09 25.72
C HIS A 217 12.42 -0.38 25.41
N ALA A 218 11.77 -1.27 26.17
CA ALA A 218 11.61 -2.66 25.77
C ALA A 218 10.89 -2.72 24.42
N MET A 219 11.55 -3.34 23.45
CA MET A 219 11.13 -3.39 22.06
C MET A 219 10.41 -4.70 21.77
N TRP A 220 9.38 -4.58 20.95
CA TRP A 220 8.54 -5.65 20.47
C TRP A 220 8.54 -5.60 18.95
N HIS A 221 8.54 -6.78 18.35
CA HIS A 221 8.57 -7.00 16.93
C HIS A 221 7.26 -7.63 16.48
N SER A 222 6.76 -7.16 15.33
CA SER A 222 5.70 -7.83 14.60
C SER A 222 6.04 -7.86 13.12
N GLU A 223 5.73 -8.98 12.49
CA GLU A 223 5.70 -9.13 11.03
C GLU A 223 4.25 -9.09 10.56
N ALA A 224 3.96 -8.20 9.61
CA ALA A 224 2.66 -8.17 8.94
C ALA A 224 2.88 -7.92 7.45
N GLY A 225 2.45 -8.86 6.60
CA GLY A 225 2.53 -8.71 5.14
C GLY A 225 3.95 -8.59 4.59
N GLY A 226 4.94 -9.22 5.23
CA GLY A 226 6.35 -9.20 4.81
C GLY A 226 7.14 -7.94 5.24
N ASP A 227 6.50 -7.01 5.96
CA ASP A 227 7.17 -5.89 6.61
C ASP A 227 7.33 -6.19 8.12
N SER A 228 8.54 -5.99 8.65
CA SER A 228 8.84 -6.04 10.09
C SER A 228 8.80 -4.64 10.70
N VAL A 229 8.16 -4.48 11.86
CA VAL A 229 8.15 -3.22 12.62
C VAL A 229 8.55 -3.48 14.06
N GLU A 230 9.41 -2.61 14.58
CA GLU A 230 9.84 -2.62 15.97
C GLU A 230 9.15 -1.48 16.72
N VAL A 231 8.25 -1.79 17.65
CA VAL A 231 7.59 -0.78 18.50
C VAL A 231 7.87 -1.06 19.97
N CYS A 232 7.82 -0.04 20.81
CA CYS A 232 7.97 -0.23 22.24
C CYS A 232 6.69 -0.78 22.88
N ALA A 233 6.79 -1.37 24.07
CA ALA A 233 5.65 -1.92 24.82
C ALA A 233 4.47 -0.93 24.92
N ARG A 234 4.73 0.32 25.33
CA ARG A 234 3.70 1.37 25.42
C ARG A 234 3.02 1.68 24.07
N CYS A 235 3.75 1.53 22.97
CA CYS A 235 3.18 1.70 21.63
C CYS A 235 2.39 0.46 21.18
N CYS A 236 2.78 -0.75 21.60
CA CYS A 236 1.96 -1.95 21.40
C CYS A 236 0.59 -1.77 22.06
N ASP A 237 0.56 -1.40 23.34
CA ASP A 237 -0.68 -1.21 24.10
C ASP A 237 -1.59 -0.17 23.42
N ARG A 238 -0.98 0.89 22.89
CA ARG A 238 -1.73 1.94 22.17
C ARG A 238 -2.27 1.44 20.83
N ILE A 239 -1.52 0.63 20.08
CA ILE A 239 -1.99 0.02 18.83
C ILE A 239 -3.14 -0.95 19.10
N ASP A 240 -3.03 -1.74 20.16
CA ASP A 240 -4.09 -2.67 20.59
C ASP A 240 -5.36 -1.91 20.99
N ALA A 241 -5.23 -0.83 21.78
CA ALA A 241 -6.37 0.04 22.13
C ALA A 241 -7.02 0.70 20.90
N ILE A 242 -6.21 1.13 19.93
CA ILE A 242 -6.69 1.65 18.64
C ILE A 242 -7.47 0.56 17.89
N ALA A 243 -6.93 -0.67 17.84
CA ALA A 243 -7.59 -1.79 17.18
C ALA A 243 -8.92 -2.13 17.84
N GLU A 244 -8.99 -2.19 19.17
CA GLU A 244 -10.22 -2.43 19.93
C GLU A 244 -11.29 -1.36 19.67
N THR A 245 -10.90 -0.08 19.74
CA THR A 245 -11.80 1.05 19.46
C THR A 245 -12.30 1.05 18.01
N SER A 246 -11.48 0.58 17.07
CA SER A 246 -11.86 0.49 15.66
C SER A 246 -12.76 -0.72 15.37
N THR A 247 -12.61 -1.79 16.14
CA THR A 247 -13.42 -3.00 15.99
C THR A 247 -14.84 -2.78 16.49
N SER A 248 -15.03 -1.96 17.54
CA SER A 248 -16.38 -1.56 17.98
C SER A 248 -17.15 -0.75 16.92
N LEU A 249 -16.44 -0.15 15.95
CA LEU A 249 -17.03 0.55 14.81
C LEU A 249 -17.32 -0.37 13.61
N THR A 250 -16.77 -1.60 13.59
CA THR A 250 -16.80 -2.50 12.41
C THR A 250 -17.43 -3.87 12.67
N GLY A 251 -17.86 -4.18 13.91
CA GLY A 251 -18.56 -5.42 14.28
C GLY A 251 -17.68 -6.43 15.05
N PRO A 252 -18.27 -7.46 15.68
CA PRO A 252 -17.57 -8.28 16.69
C PRO A 252 -16.45 -9.15 16.11
N ARG A 253 -15.32 -9.19 16.82
CA ARG A 253 -14.13 -9.97 16.51
C ARG A 253 -14.25 -11.41 17.06
N PRO A 254 -13.69 -12.43 16.40
CA PRO A 254 -13.42 -13.72 17.05
C PRO A 254 -12.31 -13.54 18.10
N SER A 255 -12.60 -13.98 19.33
CA SER A 255 -11.69 -13.93 20.47
C SER A 255 -10.48 -14.86 20.27
N ARG A 256 -9.26 -14.36 20.54
CA ARG A 256 -8.22 -15.02 21.37
C ARG A 256 -6.88 -14.28 21.28
N ARG A 257 -6.46 -13.68 22.41
CA ARG A 257 -5.05 -13.74 22.84
C ARG A 257 -4.98 -14.73 24.01
N PRO A 258 -3.91 -15.52 24.12
CA PRO A 258 -3.53 -16.11 25.40
C PRO A 258 -3.14 -14.98 26.35
N GLY A 259 -3.66 -15.00 27.58
CA GLY A 259 -3.31 -14.03 28.62
C GLY A 259 -1.85 -14.16 29.07
N PRO A 260 -1.27 -13.11 29.67
CA PRO A 260 0.09 -13.13 30.20
C PRO A 260 0.12 -13.81 31.57
N THR A 261 0.16 -15.13 31.58
CA THR A 261 0.53 -15.94 32.76
C THR A 261 1.22 -17.19 32.24
N ASP A 262 2.57 -17.19 32.22
CA ASP A 262 3.44 -18.37 32.44
C ASP A 262 4.94 -18.20 32.09
N THR A 263 5.48 -16.99 32.00
CA THR A 263 6.95 -16.79 31.93
C THR A 263 7.59 -16.28 33.22
N ALA A 264 6.82 -16.14 34.31
CA ALA A 264 7.33 -15.72 35.62
C ALA A 264 8.09 -16.82 36.41
N GLN A 265 8.38 -17.98 35.81
CA GLN A 265 9.03 -19.11 36.51
C GLN A 265 10.46 -19.47 36.06
N VAL A 266 11.11 -18.70 35.18
CA VAL A 266 12.52 -18.97 34.82
C VAL A 266 13.39 -17.71 34.96
N ALA A 267 13.58 -17.26 36.19
CA ALA A 267 14.73 -16.43 36.61
C ALA A 267 14.78 -16.26 38.14
N ARG A 268 14.65 -17.34 38.91
CA ARG A 268 15.15 -17.36 40.30
C ARG A 268 16.40 -18.22 40.33
N HIS A 269 17.56 -17.57 40.25
CA HIS A 269 18.82 -17.89 40.94
C HIS A 269 20.01 -17.23 40.22
N VAL A 270 20.30 -15.98 40.55
CA VAL A 270 21.69 -15.54 40.70
C VAL A 270 21.73 -14.77 42.01
N ARG A 271 22.27 -15.44 43.03
CA ARG A 271 22.63 -14.79 44.30
C ARG A 271 23.75 -13.79 44.00
N VAL A 272 23.57 -12.54 44.41
CA VAL A 272 24.68 -11.66 44.76
C VAL A 272 24.54 -11.38 46.24
N ALA A 273 25.54 -11.80 47.00
CA ALA A 273 25.86 -11.31 48.34
C ALA A 273 27.39 -11.31 48.43
N PRO A 274 27.96 -10.41 49.25
CA PRO A 274 29.20 -9.68 49.00
C PRO A 274 30.48 -10.51 48.88
#